data_AF-A0AAE3M0Q9-F1
#
_entry.id   AF-A0AAE3M0Q9-F1
#
_cell.length_a   1.000
_cell.length_b   1.000
_cell.length_c   1.000
_cell.angle_alpha   90.00
_cell.angle_beta   90.00
_cell.angle_gamma   90.00
#
_symmetry.space_group_name_H-M   'P 1'
#
loop_
_entity.id
_entity.type
_entity.pdbx_description
1 polymer ?
#
loop_
_entity_poly.entity_id
_entity_poly.type
_entity_poly.pdbx_seq_one_letter_code
_entity_poly.pdbx_strand_id
1 'polypeptide(L)' 'MSRIKAAVCHEFGQPFVIEEIEIRAPIESEVEVTLTACAICHSDI' A
#
# COMPACT_ATOMS: atom_id res chain seq x y z
N MET A 1 8.93 0.71 11.92
CA MET A 1 9.39 1.01 10.55
C MET A 1 9.47 -0.32 9.84
N SER A 2 8.38 -0.70 9.19
CA SER A 2 8.24 -2.00 8.53
C SER A 2 8.49 -1.79 7.04
N ARG A 3 9.43 -2.55 6.44
CA ARG A 3 9.68 -2.53 5.00
C ARG A 3 8.81 -3.59 4.34
N ILE A 4 7.95 -3.19 3.41
CA ILE A 4 6.96 -4.07 2.76
C ILE A 4 6.98 -3.90 1.25
N LYS A 5 6.46 -4.89 0.51
CA LYS A 5 6.16 -4.73 -0.92
C LYS A 5 4.78 -4.12 -1.09
N ALA A 6 4.66 -3.10 -1.94
CA ALA A 6 3.41 -2.43 -2.27
C ALA A 6 3.28 -2.19 -3.78
N ALA A 7 2.04 -2.10 -4.26
CA ALA A 7 1.73 -1.62 -5.61
C ALA A 7 1.57 -0.10 -5.56
N VAL A 8 2.44 0.64 -6.24
CA VAL A 8 2.53 2.11 -6.18
C VAL A 8 2.18 2.70 -7.55
N CYS A 9 1.33 3.72 -7.57
CA CYS A 9 1.01 4.51 -8.75
C CYS A 9 1.62 5.91 -8.58
N HIS A 10 2.63 6.24 -9.39
CA HIS A 10 3.32 7.54 -9.32
C HIS A 10 2.64 8.63 -10.14
N GLU A 11 1.84 8.25 -11.15
CA GLU A 11 1.16 9.18 -12.04
C GLU A 11 -0.19 8.62 -12.49
N PHE A 12 -1.20 9.48 -12.55
CA PHE A 12 -2.55 9.09 -12.95
C PHE A 12 -2.56 8.42 -14.34
N GLY A 13 -3.27 7.31 -14.45
CA GLY A 13 -3.40 6.54 -15.69
C GLY A 13 -2.16 5.70 -16.05
N GLN A 14 -1.11 5.69 -15.22
CA GLN A 14 0.01 4.78 -15.39
C GLN A 14 -0.21 3.45 -14.64
N PRO A 15 0.39 2.35 -15.11
CA PRO A 15 0.36 1.08 -14.39
C PRO A 15 0.99 1.19 -13.00
N PHE A 16 0.48 0.41 -12.05
CA PHE A 16 1.14 0.23 -10.77
C PHE A 16 2.51 -0.46 -10.93
N VAL A 17 3.48 -0.05 -10.11
CA VAL A 17 4.80 -0.68 -10.00
C VAL A 17 4.92 -1.33 -8.63
N ILE A 18 5.51 -2.53 -8.57
CA ILE A 18 5.77 -3.21 -7.30
C ILE A 18 7.09 -2.70 -6.72
N GLU A 19 7.03 -2.10 -5.54
CA GLU A 19 8.16 -1.46 -4.89
C GLU A 19 8.27 -1.87 -3.43
N GLU A 20 9.47 -1.76 -2.86
CA GLU A 20 9.65 -1.82 -1.42
C GLU A 20 9.48 -0.43 -0.82
N ILE A 21 8.55 -0.30 0.13
CA ILE A 21 8.28 0.95 0.84
C ILE A 21 8.48 0.77 2.33
N GLU A 22 8.73 1.87 3.03
CA GLU A 22 8.78 1.92 4.49
C GLU A 22 7.48 2.50 5.04
N ILE A 23 6.83 1.76 5.93
CA ILE A 23 5.66 2.23 6.69
C ILE A 23 6.10 2.57 8.11
N ARG A 24 5.66 3.75 8.58
CA ARG A 24 5.88 4.17 9.96
C ARG A 24 5.15 3.27 10.94
N ALA A 25 5.61 3.21 12.17
CA ALA A 25 4.84 2.53 13.22
C ALA A 25 3.46 3.21 13.40
N PRO A 26 2.42 2.45 13.78
CA PRO A 26 1.12 3.02 14.11
C PRO A 26 1.26 3.96 15.32
N ILE A 27 0.48 5.04 15.33
CA ILE A 27 0.33 5.94 16.48
C ILE A 27 -1.06 5.73 17.10
N GLU A 28 -1.33 6.35 18.25
CA GLU A 28 -2.59 6.30 19.02
C GLU A 28 -3.70 5.39 18.46
N SER A 29 -4.74 5.92 17.82
CA SER A 29 -5.94 5.15 17.42
C SER A 29 -5.78 4.40 16.09
N GLU A 30 -4.56 4.01 15.71
CA GLU A 30 -4.26 3.29 14.46
C GLU A 30 -3.85 1.84 14.71
N VAL A 31 -4.04 0.99 13.68
CA VAL A 31 -3.63 -0.41 13.69
C VAL A 31 -2.82 -0.71 12.44
N GLU A 32 -1.64 -1.30 12.62
CA GLU A 32 -0.87 -1.87 11.51
C GLU A 32 -1.43 -3.26 11.18
N VAL A 33 -1.82 -3.47 9.92
CA VAL A 33 -2.46 -4.71 9.47
C VAL A 33 -1.60 -5.39 8.41
N THR A 34 -1.27 -6.67 8.62
CA THR A 34 -0.65 -7.49 7.58
C THR A 34 -1.72 -8.03 6.63
N LEU A 35 -1.69 -7.57 5.38
CA LEU A 35 -2.64 -8.01 4.35
C LEU A 35 -2.29 -9.42 3.85
N THR A 36 -3.28 -10.34 3.89
CA THR A 36 -3.15 -11.66 3.25
C THR A 36 -3.64 -11.63 1.79
N ALA A 37 -4.72 -10.89 1.53
CA ALA A 37 -5.27 -10.67 0.20
C ALA A 37 -6.04 -9.33 0.16
N CYS A 38 -6.05 -8.69 -1.02
CA CYS A 38 -6.88 -7.53 -1.33
C CYS A 38 -7.31 -7.63 -2.80
N ALA A 39 -8.54 -7.20 -3.11
CA ALA A 39 -9.05 -7.14 -4.48
C ALA A 39 -8.97 -5.71 -5.01
N ILE A 40 -9.07 -5.55 -6.33
CA ILE A 40 -9.14 -4.24 -6.98
C ILE A 40 -10.61 -3.85 -7.15
N CYS A 41 -10.96 -2.65 -6.70
CA CYS A 41 -12.27 -2.04 -6.90
C CYS A 41 -12.24 -1.10 -8.13
N HIS A 42 -13.42 -0.75 -8.64
CA HIS A 42 -13.54 0.26 -9.71
C HIS A 42 -13.05 1.64 -9.27
N SER A 43 -13.08 1.95 -7.97
CA SER A 43 -12.59 3.23 -7.43
C SER A 43 -11.07 3.37 -7.38
N ASP A 44 -10.33 2.27 -7.56
CA ASP A 44 -8.87 2.27 -7.51
C ASP A 44 -8.22 2.66 -8.87
N ILE A 45 -9.03 2.76 -9.93
CA ILE A 45 -8.64 3.01 -11.34
C ILE A 45 -9.15 4.40 -11.75
#